data_AF-A0A7W1F530-F1
#
_entry.id   AF-A0A7W1F530-F1
#
_cell.length_a   1.000
_cell.length_b   1.000
_cell.length_c   1.000
_cell.angle_alpha   90.00
_cell.angle_beta   90.00
_cell.angle_gamma   90.00
#
_symmetry.space_group_name_H-M   'P 1'
#
loop_
_entity.id
_entity.type
_entity.pdbx_description
1 polymer ?
#
loop_
_entity_poly.entity_id
_entity_poly.type
_entity_poly.pdbx_seq_one_letter_code
_entity_poly.pdbx_strand_id
1 'polypeptide(L)'
;MRLRGKYKPTKVGSLIAVVVGLGMLIVPFTVFNGFSSRAQSFPGGAKAFLVVWCLLVVASILYHLVNLVRGDVPVASEFVFEQEPDRGDSTAGAGTATRLRKLDELQRQGLVSEAEAAAKRAEILKQL
;
A
#
# COMPACT_ATOMS: atom_id res chain seq x y z
N MET A 1 18.62 1.41 -3.34
CA MET A 1 18.12 2.58 -4.10
C MET A 1 16.79 2.97 -3.48
N ARG A 2 16.60 4.21 -3.01
CA ARG A 2 15.37 4.62 -2.31
C ARG A 2 14.33 5.04 -3.34
N LEU A 3 13.24 4.29 -3.48
CA LEU A 3 12.14 4.65 -4.36
C LEU A 3 11.16 5.53 -3.56
N ARG A 4 11.00 6.78 -4.00
CA ARG A 4 9.97 7.67 -3.51
C ARG A 4 8.70 7.40 -4.30
N GLY A 5 7.71 6.78 -3.66
CA GLY A 5 6.39 6.55 -4.23
C GLY A 5 5.37 7.53 -3.65
N LYS A 6 4.60 8.19 -4.52
CA LYS A 6 3.40 8.92 -4.10
C LYS A 6 2.21 8.00 -4.28
N TYR A 7 1.60 7.52 -3.20
CA TYR A 7 0.41 6.67 -3.28
C TYR A 7 -0.84 7.53 -3.47
N LYS A 8 -1.36 7.59 -4.69
CA LYS A 8 -2.65 8.22 -4.94
C LYS A 8 -3.75 7.25 -4.52
N PRO A 9 -4.65 7.60 -3.59
CA PRO A 9 -5.79 6.73 -3.29
C PRO A 9 -6.57 6.49 -4.58
N THR A 10 -6.85 5.22 -4.88
CA THR A 10 -7.59 4.89 -6.10
C THR A 10 -8.97 5.54 -6.06
N LYS A 11 -9.49 5.96 -7.21
CA LYS A 11 -10.85 6.54 -7.30
C LYS A 11 -11.90 5.59 -6.71
N VAL A 12 -11.71 4.28 -6.92
CA VAL A 12 -12.56 3.23 -6.35
C VAL A 12 -12.48 3.21 -4.82
N GLY A 13 -11.28 3.25 -4.23
CA GLY A 13 -11.12 3.30 -2.78
C GLY A 13 -11.75 4.55 -2.15
N SER A 14 -11.65 5.70 -2.83
CA SER A 14 -12.28 6.94 -2.37
C SER A 14 -13.82 6.88 -2.47
N LEU A 15 -14.37 6.28 -3.52
CA LEU A 15 -15.81 6.06 -3.65
C LEU A 15 -16.35 5.16 -2.54
N ILE A 16 -15.67 4.05 -2.24
CA ILE A 16 -16.03 3.16 -1.14
C ILE A 16 -16.01 3.91 0.19
N ALA A 17 -14.97 4.71 0.44
CA ALA A 17 -14.85 5.49 1.66
C ALA A 17 -16.00 6.53 1.81
N VAL A 18 -16.43 7.17 0.72
CA VAL A 18 -17.58 8.08 0.74
C VAL A 18 -18.87 7.33 1.09
N VAL A 19 -19.12 6.18 0.45
CA VAL A 19 -20.33 5.36 0.71
C VAL A 19 -20.37 4.87 2.16
N VAL A 20 -19.26 4.34 2.66
CA VAL A 20 -19.13 3.89 4.05
C VAL A 20 -19.28 5.05 5.02
N GLY A 21 -18.67 6.20 4.73
CA GLY A 21 -18.79 7.41 5.54
C GLY A 21 -20.23 7.90 5.66
N LEU A 22 -20.99 7.90 4.54
CA LEU A 22 -22.42 8.22 4.57
C LEU A 22 -23.21 7.22 5.43
N GLY A 23 -22.87 5.92 5.35
CA GLY A 23 -23.46 4.91 6.23
C GLY A 23 -23.15 5.13 7.71
N MET A 24 -21.93 5.58 8.04
CA MET A 24 -21.54 5.89 9.42
C MET A 24 -22.28 7.10 10.02
N LEU A 25 -22.86 7.98 9.20
CA LEU A 25 -23.70 9.09 9.67
C LEU A 25 -25.11 8.64 10.09
N ILE A 26 -25.53 7.43 9.74
CA ILE A 26 -26.84 6.89 10.15
C ILE A 26 -26.92 6.75 11.68
N VAL A 27 -25.83 6.35 12.34
CA VAL A 27 -25.77 6.18 13.80
C VAL A 27 -26.05 7.51 14.53
N PRO A 28 -25.29 8.60 14.31
CA PRO A 28 -25.61 9.87 14.97
C PRO A 28 -26.98 10.39 14.54
N PHE A 29 -27.37 10.27 13.26
CA PHE A 29 -28.68 10.73 12.80
C PHE A 29 -29.84 10.03 13.53
N THR A 30 -29.78 8.71 13.68
CA THR A 30 -30.79 7.93 14.41
C THR A 30 -30.79 8.23 15.91
N VAL A 31 -29.62 8.48 16.52
CA VAL A 31 -29.53 8.88 17.93
C VAL A 31 -30.11 10.29 18.16
N PHE A 32 -29.86 11.24 17.25
CA PHE A 32 -30.40 12.60 17.35
C PHE A 32 -31.91 12.67 17.04
N ASN A 33 -32.39 11.98 15.99
CA ASN A 33 -33.81 12.02 15.59
C ASN A 33 -34.70 11.02 16.33
N GLY A 34 -34.26 9.77 16.47
CA GLY A 34 -35.10 8.66 16.96
C GLY A 34 -35.23 8.60 18.48
N PHE A 35 -34.28 9.20 19.21
CA PHE A 35 -34.25 9.10 20.66
C PHE A 35 -34.79 10.36 21.36
N SER A 36 -35.16 11.43 20.66
CA SER A 36 -35.61 12.69 21.29
C SER A 36 -36.85 12.61 22.21
N SER A 37 -37.58 11.49 22.23
CA SER A 37 -38.66 11.22 23.22
C SER A 37 -38.24 10.41 24.45
N ARG A 38 -37.04 9.80 24.47
CA ARG A 38 -36.45 9.05 25.62
C ARG A 38 -34.98 9.41 25.94
N ALA A 39 -34.35 10.31 25.19
CA ALA A 39 -32.93 10.69 25.23
C ALA A 39 -32.52 11.67 26.33
N GLN A 40 -33.44 12.06 27.20
CA GLN A 40 -33.10 12.95 28.31
C GLN A 40 -32.05 12.34 29.26
N SER A 41 -31.80 11.02 29.18
CA SER A 41 -30.86 10.28 30.03
C SER A 41 -29.53 9.90 29.35
N PHE A 42 -29.18 10.44 28.18
CA PHE A 42 -27.82 10.24 27.66
C PHE A 42 -26.82 11.15 28.40
N PRO A 43 -25.75 10.59 29.00
CA PRO A 43 -24.70 11.37 29.66
C PRO A 43 -24.13 12.44 28.71
N GLY A 44 -23.84 13.64 29.23
CA GLY A 44 -23.34 14.76 28.41
C GLY A 44 -22.10 14.40 27.58
N GLY A 45 -21.24 13.51 28.08
CA GLY A 45 -20.07 13.02 27.36
C GLY A 45 -20.39 12.25 26.06
N ALA A 46 -21.49 11.49 26.04
CA ALA A 46 -21.90 10.75 24.84
C ALA A 46 -22.37 11.69 23.72
N LYS A 47 -23.03 12.80 24.07
CA LYS A 47 -23.43 13.84 23.10
C LYS A 47 -22.22 14.54 22.50
N ALA A 48 -21.25 14.91 23.35
CA ALA A 48 -20.00 15.53 22.88
C ALA A 48 -19.21 14.59 21.96
N PHE A 49 -19.11 13.31 22.30
CA PHE A 49 -18.49 12.30 21.44
C PHE A 49 -19.17 12.22 20.07
N LEU A 50 -20.51 12.17 20.02
CA LEU A 50 -21.24 12.11 18.75
C LEU A 50 -21.03 13.34 17.87
N VAL A 51 -20.89 14.53 18.46
CA VAL A 51 -20.57 15.75 17.72
C VAL A 51 -19.18 15.66 17.10
N VAL A 52 -18.17 15.27 17.89
CA VAL A 52 -16.79 15.09 17.38
C VAL A 52 -16.73 14.00 16.32
N TRP A 53 -17.44 12.89 16.53
CA TRP A 53 -17.58 11.81 15.57
C TRP A 53 -18.15 12.30 14.23
N CYS A 54 -19.25 13.07 14.26
CA CYS A 54 -19.83 13.65 13.05
C CYS A 54 -18.83 14.53 12.30
N LEU A 55 -18.08 15.38 13.02
CA LEU A 55 -17.06 16.24 12.40
C LEU A 55 -15.97 15.42 11.71
N LEU A 56 -15.48 14.35 12.34
CA LEU A 56 -14.47 13.46 11.75
C LEU A 56 -15.00 12.74 10.51
N VAL A 57 -16.22 12.22 10.57
CA VAL A 57 -16.84 11.53 9.42
C VAL A 57 -17.08 12.50 8.27
N VAL A 58 -17.59 13.71 8.53
CA VAL A 58 -17.78 14.75 7.50
C VAL A 58 -16.45 15.16 6.89
N ALA A 59 -15.42 15.39 7.70
CA ALA A 59 -14.08 15.71 7.19
C ALA A 59 -13.51 14.59 6.31
N SER A 60 -13.71 13.32 6.71
CA SER A 60 -13.30 12.16 5.91
C SER A 60 -14.04 12.09 4.57
N ILE A 61 -15.37 12.28 4.57
CA ILE A 61 -16.17 12.30 3.34
C ILE A 61 -15.68 13.43 2.42
N LEU A 62 -15.50 14.64 2.95
CA LEU A 62 -15.01 15.79 2.16
C LEU A 62 -13.63 15.52 1.57
N TYR A 63 -12.71 14.95 2.35
CA TYR A 63 -11.38 14.56 1.87
C TYR A 63 -11.48 13.60 0.67
N HIS A 64 -12.27 12.53 0.80
CA HIS A 64 -12.43 11.55 -0.27
C HIS A 64 -13.22 12.09 -1.47
N LEU A 65 -14.19 12.99 -1.25
CA LEU A 65 -14.95 13.65 -2.30
C LEU A 65 -14.06 14.57 -3.12
N VAL A 66 -13.20 15.36 -2.47
CA VAL A 66 -12.20 16.20 -3.14
C VAL A 66 -11.23 15.34 -3.96
N ASN A 67 -10.77 14.21 -3.42
CA ASN A 67 -9.91 13.28 -4.15
C ASN A 67 -10.63 12.64 -5.36
N LEU A 68 -11.95 12.44 -5.28
CA LEU A 68 -12.76 11.90 -6.38
C LEU A 68 -12.94 12.91 -7.52
N VAL A 69 -13.23 14.18 -7.16
CA VAL A 69 -13.53 15.26 -8.12
C VAL A 69 -12.25 15.85 -8.71
N ARG A 70 -11.26 16.14 -7.88
CA ARG A 70 -10.00 16.78 -8.27
C ARG A 70 -8.91 15.74 -8.47
N GLY A 71 -9.22 14.66 -9.20
CA GLY A 71 -8.41 13.46 -9.35
C GLY A 71 -6.98 13.63 -9.86
N ASP A 72 -6.40 14.83 -9.86
CA ASP A 72 -5.03 15.23 -10.17
C ASP A 72 -4.26 15.85 -9.00
N VAL A 73 -4.92 16.18 -7.87
CA VAL A 73 -4.23 16.69 -6.68
C VAL A 73 -3.81 15.50 -5.82
N PRO A 74 -2.52 15.13 -5.75
CA PRO A 74 -2.07 14.09 -4.84
C PRO A 74 -2.22 14.61 -3.42
N VAL A 75 -3.29 14.23 -2.73
CA VAL A 75 -3.50 14.55 -1.31
C VAL A 75 -2.68 13.62 -0.40
N ALA A 76 -1.65 12.98 -0.95
CA ALA A 76 -1.00 11.82 -0.33
C ALA A 76 0.37 12.16 0.25
N SER A 77 0.53 11.72 1.50
CA SER A 77 1.79 11.55 2.21
C SER A 77 2.83 10.82 1.33
N GLU A 78 4.01 11.42 1.20
CA GLU A 78 5.20 10.72 0.69
C GLU A 78 5.50 9.55 1.64
N PHE A 79 5.49 8.32 1.13
CA PHE A 79 6.08 7.19 1.83
C PHE A 79 7.37 6.81 1.12
N VAL A 80 8.44 6.71 1.89
CA VAL A 80 9.73 6.22 1.41
C VAL A 80 9.67 4.69 1.46
N PHE A 81 9.62 4.06 0.30
CA PHE A 81 9.81 2.61 0.22
C PHE A 81 11.32 2.35 0.25
N GLU A 82 11.79 1.73 1.33
CA GLU A 82 13.05 0.97 1.27
C GLU A 82 12.73 -0.35 0.57
N GLN A 83 13.09 -0.41 -0.71
CA GLN A 83 12.96 -1.62 -1.50
C GLN A 83 14.01 -2.61 -0.98
N GLU A 84 13.59 -3.56 -0.16
CA GLU A 84 14.32 -4.81 -0.01
C GLU A 84 14.21 -5.53 -1.37
N PRO A 85 15.31 -5.97 -2.00
CA PRO A 85 15.28 -6.50 -3.35
C PRO A 85 14.36 -7.73 -3.40
N ASP A 86 13.27 -7.56 -4.16
CA ASP A 86 12.23 -8.54 -4.42
C ASP A 86 12.85 -9.85 -4.94
N ARG A 87 12.79 -10.90 -4.13
CA ARG A 87 13.18 -12.27 -4.50
C ARG A 87 11.92 -13.00 -4.95
N GLY A 88 11.78 -13.17 -6.26
CA GLY A 88 10.84 -14.09 -6.90
C GLY A 88 9.66 -13.35 -7.55
N ASP A 89 9.22 -13.64 -8.77
CA ASP A 89 9.42 -14.82 -9.61
C ASP A 89 9.11 -14.44 -11.07
N SER A 90 9.87 -15.05 -11.99
CA SER A 90 9.48 -15.49 -13.34
C SER A 90 10.67 -15.37 -14.27
N THR A 91 11.50 -16.42 -14.32
CA THR A 91 12.28 -16.83 -15.50
C THR A 91 13.28 -17.91 -15.06
N ALA A 92 12.92 -19.19 -15.23
CA ALA A 92 13.88 -20.28 -15.15
C ALA A 92 15.10 -20.05 -16.08
N GLY A 93 14.97 -19.22 -17.11
CA GLY A 93 16.08 -18.76 -17.97
C GLY A 93 16.94 -17.60 -17.43
N ALA A 94 16.41 -16.70 -16.58
CA ALA A 94 17.19 -15.54 -16.12
C ALA A 94 18.05 -15.86 -14.90
N GLY A 95 17.63 -16.82 -14.06
CA GLY A 95 18.45 -17.33 -12.96
C GLY A 95 19.76 -17.94 -13.45
N THR A 96 19.68 -18.75 -14.52
CA THR A 96 20.85 -19.37 -15.17
C THR A 96 21.75 -18.32 -15.82
N ALA A 97 21.19 -17.37 -16.58
CA ALA A 97 21.97 -16.29 -17.19
C ALA A 97 22.69 -15.42 -16.15
N THR A 98 22.02 -15.12 -15.02
CA THR A 98 22.61 -14.36 -13.92
C THR A 98 23.73 -15.13 -13.23
N ARG A 99 23.55 -16.43 -13.01
CA ARG A 99 24.58 -17.31 -12.44
C ARG A 99 25.81 -17.43 -13.34
N LEU A 100 25.62 -17.56 -14.65
CA LEU A 100 26.71 -17.57 -15.63
C LEU A 100 27.48 -16.24 -15.65
N ARG A 101 26.77 -15.11 -15.63
CA ARG A 101 27.40 -13.79 -15.58
C ARG A 101 28.22 -13.57 -14.31
N LYS A 102 27.72 -14.06 -13.17
CA LYS A 102 28.44 -13.99 -11.89
C LYS A 102 29.69 -14.88 -11.89
N LEU A 103 29.63 -16.05 -12.54
CA LEU A 103 30.78 -16.94 -12.68
C LEU A 103 31.91 -16.30 -13.52
N ASP A 104 31.55 -15.66 -14.64
CA ASP A 104 32.51 -14.93 -15.49
C ASP A 104 33.15 -13.75 -14.74
N GLU A 105 32.39 -13.06 -13.88
CA GLU A 105 32.92 -11.98 -13.04
C GLU A 105 33.91 -12.50 -12.00
N LEU A 106 33.62 -13.61 -11.34
CA LEU A 106 34.52 -14.25 -10.37
C LEU A 106 35.81 -14.75 -11.03
N GLN A 107 35.73 -15.28 -12.25
CA GLN A 107 36.92 -15.66 -13.03
C GLN A 107 37.77 -14.44 -13.39
N ARG A 108 37.15 -13.33 -13.82
CA ARG A 108 37.87 -12.08 -14.14
C ARG A 108 38.54 -11.46 -12.91
N GLN A 109 37.95 -11.64 -11.73
CA GLN A 109 38.53 -11.21 -10.47
C GLN A 109 39.64 -12.15 -9.96
N GLY A 110 39.92 -13.25 -10.67
CA GLY A 110 40.93 -14.24 -10.26
C GLY A 110 40.55 -15.04 -9.02
N LEU A 111 39.28 -15.00 -8.61
CA LEU A 111 38.77 -15.67 -7.41
C LEU A 111 38.46 -17.16 -7.67
N VAL A 112 38.38 -17.55 -8.93
CA VAL A 112 38.11 -18.93 -9.37
C VAL A 112 39.05 -19.23 -10.53
N SER A 113 39.67 -20.41 -10.52
CA SER A 113 40.54 -20.85 -11.61
C SER A 113 39.73 -21.19 -12.87
N GLU A 114 40.39 -21.17 -14.03
CA GLU A 114 39.74 -21.49 -15.31
C GLU A 114 39.13 -22.91 -15.31
N ALA A 115 39.82 -23.88 -14.68
CA ALA A 115 39.35 -25.25 -14.54
C ALA A 115 38.07 -25.36 -13.68
N GLU A 116 38.01 -24.62 -12.57
CA GLU A 116 36.85 -24.59 -11.69
C GLU A 116 35.65 -23.86 -12.32
N ALA A 117 35.92 -22.78 -13.06
CA ALA A 117 34.90 -22.06 -13.81
C ALA A 117 34.28 -22.94 -14.91
N ALA A 118 35.10 -23.70 -15.65
CA ALA A 118 34.60 -24.64 -16.66
C ALA A 118 33.71 -25.74 -16.07
N ALA A 119 34.11 -26.32 -14.93
CA ALA A 119 33.33 -27.35 -14.24
C ALA A 119 31.97 -26.80 -13.74
N LYS A 120 31.96 -25.60 -13.14
CA LYS A 120 30.73 -24.97 -12.64
C LYS A 120 29.80 -24.52 -13.75
N ARG A 121 30.33 -24.09 -14.90
CA ARG A 121 29.54 -23.76 -16.08
C ARG A 121 28.80 -24.98 -16.62
N ALA A 122 29.47 -26.13 -16.69
CA ALA A 122 28.83 -27.39 -17.11
C ALA A 122 27.73 -27.84 -16.14
N GLU A 123 27.91 -27.63 -14.83
CA GLU A 123 26.89 -27.91 -13.81
C GLU A 123 25.66 -27.01 -13.97
N ILE A 124 25.86 -25.70 -14.17
CA ILE A 124 24.78 -24.73 -14.35
C ILE A 124 23.99 -25.02 -15.63
N LEU A 125 24.66 -25.44 -16.71
CA LEU A 125 24.01 -25.77 -17.99
C LEU A 125 23.24 -27.10 -17.96
N LYS A 126 23.56 -28.02 -17.05
CA LYS A 126 22.80 -29.27 -16.84
C LYS A 126 21.47 -29.07 -16.08
N GLN A 127 21.28 -27.92 -15.46
CA GLN A 127 20.06 -27.57 -14.71
C GLN A 127 19.02 -26.84 -15.57
N LEU A 128 19.28 -26.73 -16.88
CA LEU A 128 18.38 -26.21 -17.92
C LEU A 128 17.49 -27.35 -18.45
#